data_AF-A0A1H4KBU7-F1
#
_entry.id   AF-A0A1H4KBU7-F1
#
_cell.length_a   1.000
_cell.length_b   1.000
_cell.length_c   1.000
_cell.angle_alpha   90.00
_cell.angle_beta   90.00
_cell.angle_gamma   90.00
#
_symmetry.space_group_name_H-M   'P 1'
#
loop_
_entity.id
_entity.type
_entity.pdbx_description
1 polymer ?
#
loop_
_entity_poly.entity_id
_entity_poly.type
_entity_poly.pdbx_seq_one_letter_code
_entity_poly.pdbx_strand_id
1 'polypeptide(L)'
;MRALSILSAIAILVSLFLSWTGPALPIPAVTPWDLISALKPDVAALRSFVASSPGELVAFLATFVLAAVFLVLVLFNLPSRLIGLLGGGLGVGLTGWTVWKISKGASDLPVPVNVDIGKANDVVRAVTDLAGPGAWAWVAGSALLLLAALIGWDRR
;
A
#
# COMPACT_ATOMS: atom_id res chain seq x y z
N MET A 1 21.02 4.88 4.03
CA MET A 1 19.93 4.21 3.29
C MET A 1 19.35 2.98 3.99
N ARG A 2 20.15 2.11 4.61
CA ARG A 2 19.64 0.89 5.28
C ARG A 2 18.56 1.15 6.33
N ALA A 3 18.81 2.08 7.27
CA ALA A 3 17.84 2.43 8.30
C ALA A 3 16.52 2.95 7.72
N LEU A 4 16.57 3.82 6.71
CA LEU A 4 15.38 4.32 6.01
C LEU A 4 14.58 3.18 5.37
N SER A 5 15.23 2.22 4.73
CA SER A 5 14.54 1.08 4.10
C SER A 5 13.92 0.13 5.11
N ILE A 6 14.58 -0.07 6.25
CA ILE A 6 14.01 -0.84 7.39
C ILE A 6 12.75 -0.13 7.90
N LEU A 7 12.85 1.16 8.20
CA LEU A 7 11.71 1.96 8.68
C LEU A 7 10.57 1.99 7.66
N SER A 8 10.89 2.08 6.36
CA SER A 8 9.91 2.04 5.28
C SER A 8 9.18 0.70 5.20
N ALA A 9 9.92 -0.41 5.29
CA ALA A 9 9.33 -1.74 5.30
C ALA A 9 8.47 -1.97 6.56
N ILE A 10 8.93 -1.51 7.72
CA ILE A 10 8.15 -1.53 8.96
C ILE A 10 6.88 -0.69 8.82
N ALA A 11 6.95 0.52 8.24
CA ALA A 11 5.78 1.36 8.03
C ALA A 11 4.72 0.67 7.15
N ILE A 12 5.15 0.01 6.07
CA ILE A 12 4.27 -0.81 5.23
C ILE A 12 3.65 -1.95 6.06
N LEU A 13 4.41 -2.68 6.87
CA LEU A 13 3.87 -3.79 7.65
C LEU A 13 2.94 -3.34 8.77
N VAL A 14 3.30 -2.30 9.52
CA VAL A 14 2.46 -1.74 10.58
C VAL A 14 1.15 -1.21 10.01
N SER A 15 1.16 -0.70 8.78
CA SER A 15 -0.06 -0.25 8.13
C SER A 15 -1.13 -1.34 7.97
N LEU A 16 -0.76 -2.64 8.00
CA LEU A 16 -1.74 -3.75 8.02
C LEU A 16 -2.72 -3.66 9.19
N PHE A 17 -2.27 -3.08 10.31
CA PHE A 17 -3.00 -3.05 11.58
C PHE A 17 -3.58 -1.67 11.91
N LEU A 18 -3.33 -0.68 11.05
CA LEU A 18 -3.85 0.68 11.22
C LEU A 18 -5.16 0.83 10.47
N SER A 19 -6.00 1.79 10.87
CA SER A 19 -7.21 2.12 10.11
C SER A 19 -6.87 2.71 8.75
N TRP A 20 -7.45 2.15 7.69
CA TRP A 20 -7.32 2.65 6.32
C TRP A 20 -8.44 3.58 5.92
N THR A 21 -9.54 3.58 6.65
CA THR A 21 -10.66 4.49 6.42
C THR A 21 -10.49 5.75 7.24
N GLY A 22 -10.71 6.88 6.57
CA GLY A 22 -10.70 8.21 7.19
C GLY A 22 -12.03 8.52 7.90
N PRO A 23 -12.05 9.58 8.73
CA PRO A 23 -13.20 9.93 9.57
C PRO A 23 -14.44 10.38 8.77
N ALA A 24 -14.29 10.71 7.49
CA ALA A 24 -15.41 11.13 6.63
C ALA A 24 -16.27 9.96 6.13
N LEU A 25 -15.83 8.71 6.32
CA LEU A 25 -16.52 7.53 5.83
C LEU A 25 -17.51 6.99 6.88
N PRO A 26 -18.79 6.76 6.54
CA PRO A 26 -19.80 6.20 7.45
C PRO A 26 -19.67 4.67 7.59
N ILE A 27 -18.44 4.14 7.53
CA ILE A 27 -18.12 2.72 7.68
C ILE A 27 -17.15 2.55 8.84
N PRO A 28 -17.18 1.38 9.52
CA PRO A 28 -16.24 1.08 10.58
C PRO A 28 -14.78 1.24 10.10
N ALA A 29 -13.87 1.48 11.05
CA ALA A 29 -12.44 1.43 10.78
C ALA A 29 -12.08 0.06 10.19
N VAL A 30 -11.68 0.02 8.91
CA VAL A 30 -11.27 -1.22 8.24
C VAL A 30 -9.76 -1.25 8.17
N THR A 31 -9.19 -2.40 8.51
CA THR A 31 -7.76 -2.68 8.36
C THR A 31 -7.53 -3.76 7.29
N PRO A 32 -6.41 -3.75 6.56
CA PRO A 32 -6.07 -4.83 5.64
C PRO A 32 -5.97 -6.20 6.35
N TRP A 33 -5.64 -6.20 7.64
CA TRP A 33 -5.65 -7.41 8.45
C TRP A 33 -7.03 -8.05 8.56
N ASP A 34 -8.11 -7.27 8.58
CA ASP A 34 -9.48 -7.80 8.61
C ASP A 34 -9.78 -8.62 7.34
N LEU A 35 -9.24 -8.21 6.18
CA LEU A 35 -9.36 -8.95 4.93
C LEU A 35 -8.56 -10.26 4.98
N ILE A 36 -7.33 -10.21 5.48
CA ILE A 36 -6.44 -11.38 5.55
C ILE A 36 -6.92 -12.39 6.58
N SER A 37 -7.36 -11.94 7.76
CA SER A 37 -7.82 -12.83 8.83
C SER A 37 -9.15 -13.52 8.50
N ALA A 38 -9.97 -12.93 7.62
CA ALA A 38 -11.17 -13.56 7.08
C ALA A 38 -10.84 -14.74 6.14
N LEU A 39 -9.70 -14.69 5.45
CA LEU A 39 -9.14 -15.82 4.70
C LEU A 39 -8.56 -16.81 5.71
N LYS A 40 -9.38 -17.76 6.18
CA LYS A 40 -8.92 -18.88 7.01
C LYS A 40 -7.63 -19.48 6.43
N PRO A 41 -6.66 -19.91 7.26
CA PRO A 41 -5.35 -20.39 6.80
C PRO A 41 -5.48 -21.73 6.08
N ASP A 42 -5.88 -21.68 4.81
CA ASP A 42 -5.94 -22.81 3.90
C ASP A 42 -5.34 -22.39 2.55
N VAL A 43 -4.38 -23.19 2.08
CA VAL A 43 -3.68 -22.99 0.81
C VAL A 43 -4.66 -23.06 -0.36
N ALA A 44 -5.67 -23.91 -0.29
CA ALA A 44 -6.70 -23.99 -1.33
C ALA A 44 -7.55 -22.72 -1.36
N ALA A 45 -7.94 -22.19 -0.20
CA ALA A 45 -8.65 -20.92 -0.08
C ALA A 45 -7.82 -19.72 -0.56
N LEU A 46 -6.51 -19.70 -0.27
CA LEU A 46 -5.62 -18.65 -0.75
C LEU A 46 -5.47 -18.70 -2.27
N ARG A 47 -5.32 -19.90 -2.84
CA ARG A 47 -5.18 -20.08 -4.30
C ARG A 47 -6.47 -19.71 -5.03
N SER A 48 -7.63 -20.09 -4.50
CA SER A 48 -8.92 -19.71 -5.08
C SER A 48 -9.14 -18.20 -4.98
N PHE A 49 -8.80 -17.60 -3.85
CA PHE A 49 -8.87 -16.15 -3.66
C PHE A 49 -7.98 -15.39 -4.65
N VAL A 50 -6.73 -15.80 -4.84
CA VAL A 50 -5.83 -15.15 -5.81
C VAL A 50 -6.34 -15.31 -7.24
N ALA A 51 -6.95 -16.46 -7.56
CA ALA A 51 -7.50 -16.71 -8.90
C ALA A 51 -8.80 -15.93 -9.19
N SER A 52 -9.61 -15.63 -8.16
CA SER A 52 -10.90 -14.94 -8.31
C SER A 52 -10.85 -13.45 -7.98
N SER A 53 -9.77 -12.97 -7.36
CA SER A 53 -9.63 -11.58 -6.94
C SER A 53 -9.19 -10.66 -8.08
N PRO A 54 -9.57 -9.38 -8.03
CA PRO A 54 -8.98 -8.35 -8.90
C PRO A 54 -7.46 -8.34 -8.77
N GLY A 55 -6.75 -8.18 -9.89
CA GLY A 55 -5.28 -8.18 -9.90
C GLY A 55 -4.68 -7.10 -9.02
N GLU A 56 -5.40 -5.99 -8.82
CA GLU A 56 -5.02 -4.88 -7.96
C GLU A 56 -5.03 -5.27 -6.48
N LEU A 57 -6.00 -6.10 -6.05
CA LEU A 57 -6.05 -6.63 -4.69
C LEU A 57 -4.90 -7.61 -4.43
N VAL A 58 -4.57 -8.45 -5.41
CA VAL A 58 -3.43 -9.35 -5.33
C VAL A 58 -2.11 -8.57 -5.28
N ALA A 59 -1.95 -7.55 -6.13
CA ALA A 59 -0.78 -6.68 -6.12
C ALA A 59 -0.66 -5.91 -4.79
N PHE A 60 -1.78 -5.44 -4.25
CA PHE A 60 -1.86 -4.79 -2.96
C PHE A 60 -1.33 -5.70 -1.84
N LEU A 61 -1.86 -6.92 -1.73
CA LEU A 61 -1.40 -7.89 -0.74
C LEU A 61 0.07 -8.27 -0.94
N ALA A 62 0.51 -8.38 -2.19
CA ALA A 62 1.91 -8.64 -2.53
C ALA A 62 2.87 -7.56 -2.01
N THR A 63 2.44 -6.30 -1.89
CA THR A 63 3.29 -5.24 -1.32
C THR A 63 3.71 -5.52 0.12
N PHE A 64 2.81 -6.07 0.95
CA PHE A 64 3.13 -6.44 2.33
C PHE A 64 4.05 -7.65 2.40
N VAL A 65 3.81 -8.65 1.55
CA VAL A 65 4.68 -9.83 1.46
C VAL A 65 6.09 -9.41 1.03
N LEU A 66 6.20 -8.57 0.00
CA LEU A 66 7.47 -8.04 -0.47
C LEU A 66 8.18 -7.19 0.59
N ALA A 67 7.44 -6.36 1.34
CA ALA A 67 8.01 -5.60 2.45
C ALA A 67 8.51 -6.51 3.58
N ALA A 68 7.79 -7.57 3.92
CA ALA A 68 8.22 -8.57 4.90
C ALA A 68 9.49 -9.30 4.45
N VAL A 69 9.49 -9.81 3.22
CA VAL A 69 10.67 -10.49 2.64
C VAL A 69 11.86 -9.53 2.58
N PHE A 70 11.65 -8.29 2.15
CA PHE A 70 12.69 -7.28 2.14
C PHE A 70 13.25 -7.02 3.54
N LEU A 71 12.38 -6.84 4.54
CA LEU A 71 12.80 -6.61 5.92
C LEU A 71 13.67 -7.75 6.43
N VAL A 72 13.23 -9.01 6.23
CA VAL A 72 14.01 -10.20 6.58
C VAL A 72 15.38 -10.17 5.92
N LEU A 73 15.44 -9.96 4.61
CA LEU A 73 16.71 -9.91 3.87
C LEU A 73 17.64 -8.81 4.37
N VAL A 74 17.12 -7.63 4.68
CA VAL A 74 17.93 -6.53 5.23
C VAL A 74 18.44 -6.83 6.64
N LEU A 75 17.67 -7.54 7.46
CA LEU A 75 18.14 -7.99 8.78
C LEU A 75 19.31 -8.97 8.67
N PHE A 76 19.29 -9.85 7.67
CA PHE A 76 20.40 -10.76 7.34
C PHE A 76 21.54 -10.12 6.51
N ASN A 77 21.56 -8.79 6.38
CA ASN A 77 22.57 -8.05 5.63
C ASN A 77 22.64 -8.39 4.12
N LEU A 78 21.52 -8.83 3.55
CA LEU A 78 21.36 -9.19 2.13
C LEU A 78 20.33 -8.26 1.43
N PRO A 79 20.50 -6.92 1.43
CA PRO A 79 19.52 -6.02 0.84
C PRO A 79 19.35 -6.28 -0.66
N SER A 80 18.15 -6.69 -1.07
CA SER A 80 17.82 -6.95 -2.48
C SER A 80 17.20 -5.71 -3.14
N ARG A 81 17.90 -5.14 -4.13
CA ARG A 81 17.41 -3.96 -4.89
C ARG A 81 16.15 -4.29 -5.65
N LEU A 82 16.09 -5.47 -6.25
CA LEU A 82 14.93 -5.93 -6.98
C LEU A 82 13.69 -5.98 -6.09
N ILE A 83 13.82 -6.52 -4.87
CA ILE A 83 12.68 -6.65 -3.95
C ILE A 83 12.24 -5.28 -3.44
N GLY A 84 13.19 -4.37 -3.13
CA GLY A 84 12.85 -3.00 -2.76
C GLY A 84 12.16 -2.22 -3.89
N LEU A 85 12.62 -2.39 -5.14
CA LEU A 85 12.01 -1.78 -6.32
C LEU A 85 10.60 -2.33 -6.58
N LEU A 86 10.41 -3.64 -6.47
CA LEU A 86 9.10 -4.26 -6.67
C LEU A 86 8.13 -3.89 -5.53
N GLY A 87 8.57 -3.98 -4.28
CA GLY A 87 7.72 -3.68 -3.12
C GLY A 87 7.32 -2.21 -3.05
N GLY A 88 8.27 -1.29 -3.26
CA GLY A 88 7.99 0.14 -3.31
C GLY A 88 7.26 0.56 -4.59
N GLY A 89 7.69 0.03 -5.74
CA GLY A 89 7.15 0.37 -7.06
C GLY A 89 5.70 -0.08 -7.23
N LEU A 90 5.33 -1.27 -6.76
CA LEU A 90 3.93 -1.72 -6.77
C LEU A 90 3.06 -0.81 -5.89
N GLY A 91 3.52 -0.44 -4.69
CA GLY A 91 2.75 0.45 -3.81
C GLY A 91 2.55 1.85 -4.40
N VAL A 92 3.61 2.45 -4.95
CA VAL A 92 3.53 3.75 -5.63
C VAL A 92 2.65 3.65 -6.89
N GLY A 93 2.80 2.60 -7.68
CA GLY A 93 2.00 2.38 -8.89
C GLY A 93 0.52 2.22 -8.60
N LEU A 94 0.17 1.42 -7.60
CA LEU A 94 -1.21 1.26 -7.12
C LEU A 94 -1.78 2.57 -6.57
N THR A 95 -0.97 3.34 -5.83
CA THR A 95 -1.39 4.67 -5.34
C THR A 95 -1.72 5.59 -6.51
N GLY A 96 -0.82 5.71 -7.49
CA GLY A 96 -1.02 6.55 -8.67
C GLY A 96 -2.22 6.12 -9.49
N TRP A 97 -2.43 4.81 -9.65
CA TRP A 97 -3.60 4.25 -10.32
C TRP A 97 -4.90 4.57 -9.58
N THR A 98 -4.93 4.46 -8.25
CA THR A 98 -6.11 4.81 -7.43
C THR A 98 -6.43 6.30 -7.54
N VAL A 99 -5.44 7.17 -7.40
CA VAL A 99 -5.64 8.63 -7.57
C VAL A 99 -6.15 8.95 -8.98
N TRP A 100 -5.61 8.30 -10.01
CA TRP A 100 -6.07 8.48 -11.38
C TRP A 100 -7.52 8.03 -11.58
N LYS A 101 -7.93 6.89 -11.00
CA LYS A 101 -9.33 6.46 -11.02
C LYS A 101 -10.26 7.46 -10.32
N ILE A 102 -9.87 7.94 -9.14
CA ILE A 102 -10.63 8.97 -8.40
C ILE A 102 -10.76 10.24 -9.26
N SER A 103 -9.66 10.68 -9.90
CA SER A 103 -9.65 11.89 -10.75
C SER A 103 -10.54 11.79 -11.98
N LYS A 104 -10.84 10.58 -12.46
CA LYS A 104 -11.75 10.33 -13.57
C LYS A 104 -13.23 10.31 -13.15
N GLY A 105 -13.54 10.75 -11.94
CA GLY A 105 -14.91 10.85 -11.43
C GLY A 105 -15.55 9.49 -11.23
N ALA A 106 -14.80 8.54 -10.65
CA ALA A 106 -15.23 7.16 -10.46
C ALA A 106 -16.66 7.08 -9.91
N SER A 107 -17.60 6.79 -10.80
CA SER A 107 -19.02 6.51 -10.55
C SER A 107 -19.25 5.23 -9.74
N ASP A 108 -18.18 4.45 -9.51
CA ASP A 108 -18.17 3.19 -8.76
C ASP A 108 -17.66 3.34 -7.31
N LEU A 109 -17.33 4.54 -6.86
CA LEU A 109 -16.97 4.77 -5.45
C LEU A 109 -18.25 4.87 -4.59
N PRO A 110 -18.31 4.24 -3.41
CA PRO A 110 -19.47 4.30 -2.51
C PRO A 110 -19.86 5.72 -2.05
N VAL A 111 -19.01 6.71 -2.29
CA VAL A 111 -19.23 8.12 -1.95
C VAL A 111 -19.02 8.94 -3.22
N PRO A 112 -19.97 9.80 -3.62
CA PRO A 112 -19.81 10.68 -4.77
C PRO A 112 -18.71 11.71 -4.45
N VAL A 113 -17.52 11.51 -5.02
CA VAL A 113 -16.42 12.47 -4.90
C VAL A 113 -16.49 13.41 -6.10
N ASN A 114 -17.13 14.56 -5.91
CA ASN A 114 -17.25 15.58 -6.95
C ASN A 114 -15.95 16.41 -6.97
N VAL A 115 -14.88 15.86 -7.57
CA VAL A 115 -13.57 16.50 -7.60
C VAL A 115 -13.43 17.33 -8.87
N ASP A 116 -13.28 18.63 -8.70
CA ASP A 116 -12.95 19.54 -9.79
C ASP A 116 -11.45 19.42 -10.12
N ILE A 117 -11.14 18.79 -11.27
CA ILE A 117 -9.78 18.39 -11.68
C ILE A 117 -8.85 19.61 -11.86
N GLY A 118 -9.42 20.82 -11.99
CA GLY A 118 -8.67 22.09 -12.05
C GLY A 118 -7.96 22.48 -10.75
N LYS A 119 -8.27 21.83 -9.61
CA LYS A 119 -7.68 22.14 -8.29
C LYS A 119 -7.09 20.88 -7.67
N ALA A 120 -5.80 20.65 -7.89
CA ALA A 120 -5.06 19.53 -7.28
C ALA A 120 -5.20 19.46 -5.75
N ASN A 121 -5.42 20.61 -5.09
CA ASN A 121 -5.61 20.68 -3.65
C ASN A 121 -6.93 20.02 -3.19
N ASP A 122 -7.97 20.03 -4.02
CA ASP A 122 -9.27 19.42 -3.71
C ASP A 122 -9.21 17.90 -3.85
N VAL A 123 -8.43 17.39 -4.81
CA VAL A 123 -8.10 15.96 -4.94
C VAL A 123 -7.36 15.47 -3.69
N VAL A 124 -6.34 16.21 -3.25
CA VAL A 124 -5.53 15.83 -2.08
C VAL A 124 -6.37 15.84 -0.81
N ARG A 125 -7.23 16.84 -0.61
CA ARG A 125 -8.16 16.87 0.53
C ARG A 125 -9.11 15.70 0.51
N ALA A 126 -9.77 15.43 -0.62
CA ALA A 126 -10.68 14.29 -0.75
C ALA A 126 -9.96 12.96 -0.46
N VAL A 127 -8.76 12.76 -0.99
CA VAL A 127 -7.96 11.56 -0.70
C VAL A 127 -7.59 11.48 0.78
N THR A 128 -7.23 12.60 1.42
CA THR A 128 -6.84 12.64 2.84
C THR A 128 -8.03 12.37 3.77
N ASP A 129 -9.21 12.89 3.44
CA ASP A 129 -10.42 12.70 4.23
C ASP A 129 -10.94 11.25 4.16
N LEU A 130 -10.66 10.57 3.04
CA LEU A 130 -11.00 9.17 2.81
C LEU A 130 -9.92 8.20 3.32
N ALA A 131 -8.65 8.60 3.28
CA ALA A 131 -7.51 7.77 3.65
C ALA A 131 -7.14 7.92 5.13
N GLY A 132 -7.27 6.82 5.88
CA GLY A 132 -6.83 6.73 7.26
C GLY A 132 -5.30 6.69 7.42
N PRO A 133 -4.81 6.69 8.68
CA PRO A 133 -3.38 6.68 8.99
C PRO A 133 -2.65 5.46 8.41
N GLY A 134 -3.33 4.32 8.28
CA GLY A 134 -2.77 3.12 7.66
C GLY A 134 -2.47 3.30 6.18
N ALA A 135 -3.41 3.85 5.41
CA ALA A 135 -3.21 4.12 4.00
C ALA A 135 -2.02 5.07 3.77
N TRP A 136 -1.89 6.13 4.57
CA TRP A 136 -0.76 7.05 4.48
C TRP A 136 0.58 6.42 4.88
N ALA A 137 0.61 5.61 5.93
CA ALA A 137 1.81 4.87 6.33
C ALA A 137 2.28 3.93 5.22
N TRP A 138 1.34 3.27 4.54
CA TRP A 138 1.63 2.43 3.39
C TRP A 138 2.16 3.23 2.20
N VAL A 139 1.49 4.30 1.78
CA VAL A 139 1.92 5.16 0.66
C VAL A 139 3.32 5.72 0.92
N ALA A 140 3.54 6.31 2.10
CA ALA A 140 4.82 6.90 2.47
C ALA A 140 5.92 5.84 2.57
N GLY A 141 5.63 4.69 3.17
CA GLY A 141 6.55 3.56 3.26
C GLY A 141 6.93 3.03 1.88
N SER A 142 5.97 2.86 0.97
CA SER A 142 6.24 2.41 -0.40
C SER A 142 7.06 3.42 -1.19
N ALA A 143 6.77 4.71 -1.08
CA ALA A 143 7.53 5.77 -1.74
C ALA A 143 8.99 5.82 -1.25
N LEU A 144 9.20 5.81 0.07
CA LEU A 144 10.53 5.83 0.66
C LEU A 144 11.32 4.54 0.35
N LEU A 145 10.65 3.38 0.34
CA LEU A 145 11.27 2.11 -0.04
C LEU A 145 11.71 2.13 -1.51
N LEU A 146 10.86 2.64 -2.42
CA LEU A 146 11.19 2.79 -3.83
C LEU A 146 12.39 3.72 -4.03
N LEU A 147 12.38 4.89 -3.39
CA LEU A 147 13.49 5.85 -3.45
C LEU A 147 14.77 5.23 -2.91
N ALA A 148 14.69 4.51 -1.80
CA ALA A 148 15.86 3.85 -1.24
C ALA A 148 16.41 2.73 -2.13
N ALA A 149 15.54 2.02 -2.84
CA ALA A 149 15.95 1.00 -3.79
C ALA A 149 16.55 1.58 -5.09
N LEU A 150 16.06 2.74 -5.55
CA LEU A 150 16.59 3.48 -6.71
C LEU A 150 17.98 4.07 -6.43
N ILE A 151 18.15 4.71 -5.27
CA ILE A 151 19.45 5.23 -4.82
C ILE A 151 20.41 4.06 -4.53
N GLY A 152 19.86 2.98 -3.99
CA GLY A 152 20.57 1.78 -3.62
C GLY A 152 21.21 1.84 -2.24
N TRP A 153 21.74 0.69 -1.80
CA TRP A 153 22.45 0.56 -0.53
C TRP A 153 23.93 0.38 -0.78
N ASP A 154 24.73 1.15 -0.05
CA ASP A 154 26.18 0.94 0.01
C ASP A 154 26.45 -0.33 0.83
N ARG A 155 27.33 -1.21 0.35
CA ARG A 155 27.56 -2.56 0.93
C ARG A 155 28.51 -2.55 2.14
N ARG A 156 28.70 -1.39 2.78
CA ARG A 156 29.67 -1.21 3.86
C ARG A 156 29.08 -1.56 5.22
#